data_AF-A0A179IRE8-F1
#
_entry.id   AF-A0A179IRE8-F1
#
_cell.length_a   1.000
_cell.length_b   1.000
_cell.length_c   1.000
_cell.angle_alpha   90.00
_cell.angle_beta   90.00
_cell.angle_gamma   90.00
#
_symmetry.space_group_name_H-M   'P 1'
#
loop_
_entity.id
_entity.type
_entity.pdbx_description
1 polymer ?
#
loop_
_entity_poly.entity_id
_entity_poly.type
_entity_poly.pdbx_seq_one_letter_code
_entity_poly.pdbx_strand_id
1 'polypeptide(L)'
;MLRKQSAEGRYQLTVVSLDELVPQDHLGIDPVVLIKMVLIQYLFGIRCVRQTIKEIETNIAYRWFLGYDLTQPIPHFTTFGKNYVRRFKGTDLFERIFTRILEEACHHGLVDPSVLYIDSTHVKANANKRKYLKRLVQEEGKKYQELLEEEINQDRVAHGKKPLPKKFKAVWKEVKKTPPIRKAAGLSKT
;
A
#
# COMPACT_ATOMS: atom_id res chain seq x y z
N MET A 1 -37.15 -63.97 30.64
CA MET A 1 -35.81 -64.22 30.06
C MET A 1 -35.00 -62.94 30.17
N LEU A 2 -33.81 -63.03 30.80
CA LEU A 2 -32.54 -62.29 30.55
C LEU A 2 -32.59 -60.76 30.29
N ARG A 3 -31.74 -59.90 30.86
CA ARG A 3 -30.63 -60.02 31.81
C ARG A 3 -30.27 -58.57 32.19
N LYS A 4 -30.05 -58.28 33.48
CA LYS A 4 -29.34 -57.06 33.89
C LYS A 4 -27.89 -57.17 33.39
N GLN A 5 -27.38 -56.13 32.73
CA GLN A 5 -25.95 -55.84 32.73
C GLN A 5 -25.71 -54.44 33.24
N SER A 6 -25.03 -54.41 34.38
CA SER A 6 -24.35 -53.25 34.95
C SER A 6 -23.16 -52.90 34.07
N ALA A 7 -22.98 -51.60 33.79
CA ALA A 7 -21.72 -51.05 33.29
C ALA A 7 -21.50 -49.69 33.98
N GLU A 8 -21.02 -49.76 35.22
CA GLU A 8 -20.22 -48.68 35.80
C GLU A 8 -18.92 -48.55 34.99
N GLY A 9 -18.60 -47.36 34.47
CA GLY A 9 -17.34 -47.20 33.75
C GLY A 9 -17.17 -45.95 32.88
N ARG A 10 -17.18 -44.77 33.50
CA ARG A 10 -16.28 -43.63 33.18
C ARG A 10 -16.18 -43.11 31.73
N TYR A 11 -17.27 -42.97 30.99
CA TYR A 11 -17.32 -42.03 29.87
C TYR A 11 -18.66 -41.32 29.82
N GLN A 12 -18.97 -40.54 30.86
CA GLN A 12 -19.91 -39.42 30.70
C GLN A 12 -19.20 -38.36 29.86
N LEU A 13 -19.19 -38.56 28.54
CA LEU A 13 -19.02 -37.46 27.61
C LEU A 13 -20.30 -36.64 27.72
N THR A 14 -20.31 -35.70 28.66
CA THR A 14 -21.20 -34.55 28.61
C THR A 14 -21.02 -34.00 27.20
N VAL A 15 -22.06 -34.10 26.37
CA VAL A 15 -22.12 -33.40 25.09
C VAL A 15 -22.19 -31.93 25.45
N VAL A 16 -21.05 -31.35 25.80
CA VAL A 16 -20.86 -29.91 25.84
C VAL A 16 -21.04 -29.51 24.39
N SER A 17 -22.20 -28.90 24.12
CA SER A 17 -22.53 -28.28 22.85
C SER A 17 -21.29 -27.57 22.31
N LEU A 18 -20.86 -27.91 21.10
CA LEU A 18 -19.72 -27.25 20.43
C LEU A 18 -19.85 -25.72 20.39
N ASP A 19 -21.08 -25.22 20.57
CA ASP A 19 -21.43 -23.81 20.71
C ASP A 19 -20.84 -23.13 21.96
N GLU A 20 -20.48 -23.87 23.03
CA GLU A 20 -19.93 -23.31 24.28
C GLU A 20 -18.41 -23.15 24.26
N LEU A 21 -17.69 -23.88 23.40
CA LEU A 21 -16.23 -23.95 23.41
C LEU A 21 -15.56 -23.06 22.34
N VAL A 22 -16.36 -22.40 21.51
CA VAL A 22 -15.86 -21.48 20.48
C VAL A 22 -16.35 -20.07 20.80
N PRO A 23 -15.45 -19.12 21.12
CA PRO A 23 -15.82 -17.71 21.25
C PRO A 23 -16.62 -17.28 20.01
N GLN A 24 -17.73 -16.55 20.19
CA GLN A 24 -18.66 -16.16 19.11
C GLN A 24 -18.05 -15.32 17.97
N ASP A 25 -16.74 -15.10 17.95
CA ASP A 25 -15.96 -14.40 16.93
C ASP A 25 -15.81 -15.15 15.58
N HIS A 26 -16.55 -16.25 15.39
CA HIS A 26 -16.47 -17.11 14.21
C HIS A 26 -17.73 -17.10 13.32
N LEU A 27 -18.72 -16.25 13.62
CA LEU A 27 -19.73 -15.91 12.61
C LEU A 27 -19.04 -15.08 11.51
N GLY A 28 -18.88 -15.68 10.33
CA GLY A 28 -18.35 -14.99 9.18
C GLY A 28 -19.19 -13.74 8.88
N ILE A 29 -18.54 -12.57 8.86
CA ILE A 29 -19.20 -11.31 8.53
C ILE A 29 -19.69 -11.39 7.08
N ASP A 30 -20.95 -11.02 6.86
CA ASP A 30 -21.53 -10.91 5.53
C ASP A 30 -20.69 -9.94 4.66
N PRO A 31 -20.28 -10.32 3.43
CA PRO A 31 -19.59 -9.41 2.53
C PRO A 31 -20.29 -8.06 2.32
N VAL A 32 -21.63 -8.00 2.35
CA VAL A 32 -22.37 -6.73 2.23
C VAL A 32 -22.10 -5.82 3.42
N VAL A 33 -22.14 -6.39 4.64
CA VAL A 33 -21.84 -5.67 5.88
C VAL A 33 -20.39 -5.17 5.88
N LEU A 34 -19.43 -5.96 5.38
CA LEU A 34 -18.03 -5.53 5.24
C LEU A 34 -17.90 -4.29 4.34
N ILE A 35 -18.56 -4.29 3.19
CA ILE A 35 -18.53 -3.14 2.26
C ILE A 35 -19.18 -1.92 2.92
N LYS A 36 -20.32 -2.10 3.59
CA LYS A 36 -20.99 -1.01 4.32
C LYS A 36 -20.12 -0.41 5.42
N MET A 37 -19.40 -1.22 6.20
CA MET A 37 -18.46 -0.73 7.22
C MET A 37 -17.33 0.10 6.60
N VAL A 38 -16.83 -0.32 5.43
CA VAL A 38 -15.81 0.42 4.68
C VAL A 38 -16.36 1.73 4.14
N LEU A 39 -17.61 1.76 3.66
CA LEU A 39 -18.28 2.98 3.25
C LEU A 39 -18.40 3.99 4.40
N ILE A 40 -18.82 3.55 5.59
CA ILE A 40 -18.84 4.42 6.79
C ILE A 40 -17.43 5.00 7.04
N GLN A 41 -16.40 4.16 6.98
CA GLN A 41 -15.03 4.59 7.22
C GLN A 41 -14.60 5.71 6.27
N TYR A 42 -14.87 5.57 4.97
CA TYR A 42 -14.46 6.56 3.97
C TYR A 42 -15.35 7.81 3.95
N LEU A 43 -16.68 7.65 4.05
CA LEU A 43 -17.62 8.77 4.00
C LEU A 43 -17.45 9.72 5.19
N PHE A 44 -17.19 9.18 6.39
CA PHE A 44 -17.01 9.97 7.60
C PHE A 44 -15.53 10.24 7.95
N GLY A 45 -14.60 9.84 7.08
CA GLY A 45 -13.16 10.13 7.25
C GLY A 45 -12.51 9.46 8.47
N ILE A 46 -13.01 8.31 8.91
CA ILE A 46 -12.48 7.60 10.07
C ILE A 46 -11.18 6.90 9.67
N ARG A 47 -10.04 7.36 10.19
CA ARG A 47 -8.73 6.88 9.71
C ARG A 47 -8.35 5.49 10.22
N CYS A 48 -8.99 4.97 11.27
CA CYS A 48 -8.60 3.68 11.83
C CYS A 48 -9.79 2.75 12.07
N VAL A 49 -9.60 1.50 11.66
CA VAL A 49 -10.60 0.42 11.77
C VAL A 49 -11.07 0.22 13.22
N ARG A 50 -10.17 0.32 14.19
CA ARG A 50 -10.52 0.19 15.61
C ARG A 50 -11.48 1.29 16.06
N GLN A 51 -11.26 2.51 15.59
CA GLN A 51 -12.18 3.62 15.86
C GLN A 51 -13.49 3.42 15.12
N THR A 52 -13.46 2.94 13.87
CA THR A 52 -14.69 2.59 13.13
C THR A 52 -15.57 1.63 13.92
N ILE A 53 -15.01 0.55 14.49
CA ILE A 53 -15.78 -0.40 15.30
C ILE A 53 -16.35 0.26 16.57
N LYS A 54 -15.55 1.07 17.29
CA LYS A 54 -16.03 1.82 18.47
C LYS A 54 -17.15 2.80 18.13
N GLU A 55 -17.07 3.45 16.98
CA GLU A 55 -18.12 4.35 16.52
C GLU A 55 -19.37 3.58 16.12
N ILE A 56 -19.25 2.40 15.50
CA ILE A 56 -20.40 1.53 15.21
C ILE A 56 -21.04 1.02 16.52
N GLU A 57 -20.26 0.76 17.55
CA GLU A 57 -20.78 0.35 18.87
C GLU A 57 -21.67 1.42 19.51
N THR A 58 -21.28 2.69 19.37
CA THR A 58 -21.92 3.82 20.07
C THR A 58 -22.96 4.55 19.22
N ASN A 59 -22.83 4.52 17.90
CA ASN A 59 -23.70 5.25 16.99
C ASN A 59 -24.83 4.36 16.43
N ILE A 60 -26.05 4.65 16.85
CA ILE A 60 -27.26 3.92 16.43
C ILE A 60 -27.46 3.99 14.91
N ALA A 61 -27.16 5.14 14.27
CA ALA A 61 -27.33 5.29 12.83
C ALA A 61 -26.40 4.34 12.04
N TYR A 62 -25.19 4.12 12.53
CA TYR A 62 -24.25 3.18 11.91
C TYR A 62 -24.73 1.73 12.06
N ARG A 63 -25.27 1.37 13.24
CA ARG A 63 -25.86 0.04 13.45
C ARG A 63 -27.05 -0.20 12.54
N TRP A 64 -27.95 0.78 12.43
CA TRP A 64 -29.11 0.72 11.54
C TRP A 64 -28.69 0.54 10.08
N PHE A 65 -27.70 1.31 9.60
CA PHE A 65 -27.18 1.19 8.23
C PHE A 65 -26.60 -0.21 7.95
N LEU A 66 -25.89 -0.77 8.92
CA LEU A 66 -25.28 -2.09 8.83
C LEU A 66 -26.29 -3.24 8.99
N GLY A 67 -27.47 -2.96 9.55
CA GLY A 67 -28.48 -3.98 9.87
C GLY A 67 -28.17 -4.75 11.15
N TYR A 68 -27.43 -4.13 12.10
CA TYR A 68 -27.21 -4.70 13.43
C TYR A 68 -28.26 -4.17 14.41
N ASP A 69 -28.83 -5.08 15.22
CA ASP A 69 -29.65 -4.71 16.36
C ASP A 69 -28.83 -4.07 17.48
N LEU A 70 -29.48 -3.36 18.40
CA LEU A 70 -28.81 -2.72 19.55
C LEU A 70 -28.16 -3.73 20.51
N THR A 71 -28.73 -4.93 20.62
CA THR A 71 -28.28 -5.99 21.54
C THR A 71 -27.23 -6.91 20.93
N GLN A 72 -27.06 -6.88 19.61
CA GLN A 72 -26.16 -7.80 18.92
C GLN A 72 -24.69 -7.39 19.13
N PRO A 73 -23.74 -8.32 19.33
CA PRO A 73 -22.33 -7.96 19.36
C PRO A 73 -21.83 -7.56 17.98
N ILE A 74 -21.01 -6.51 17.91
CA ILE A 74 -20.34 -6.11 16.68
C ILE A 74 -19.05 -6.92 16.53
N PRO A 75 -18.68 -7.35 15.31
CA PRO A 75 -17.45 -8.10 15.09
C PRO A 75 -16.22 -7.33 15.54
N HIS A 76 -15.30 -8.03 16.18
CA HIS A 76 -14.03 -7.46 16.60
C HIS A 76 -13.21 -6.94 15.39
N PHE A 77 -12.46 -5.85 15.59
CA PHE A 77 -11.70 -5.18 14.52
C PHE A 77 -10.73 -6.09 13.76
N THR A 78 -10.18 -7.12 14.42
CA THR A 78 -9.31 -8.11 13.76
C THR A 78 -10.09 -8.97 12.78
N THR A 79 -11.32 -9.36 13.13
CA THR A 79 -12.21 -10.18 12.32
C THR A 79 -12.61 -9.41 11.06
N PHE A 80 -12.97 -8.13 11.21
CA PHE A 80 -13.21 -7.23 10.08
C PHE A 80 -12.00 -7.15 9.14
N GLY A 81 -10.82 -6.81 9.66
CA GLY A 81 -9.62 -6.64 8.83
C GLY A 81 -9.18 -7.93 8.13
N LYS A 82 -9.22 -9.06 8.83
CA LYS A 82 -8.88 -10.38 8.25
C LYS A 82 -9.89 -10.79 7.17
N ASN A 83 -11.19 -10.61 7.40
CA ASN A 83 -12.22 -10.95 6.41
C ASN A 83 -12.10 -10.06 5.17
N TYR A 84 -11.89 -8.75 5.36
CA TYR A 84 -11.70 -7.81 4.28
C TYR A 84 -10.55 -8.24 3.35
N VAL A 85 -9.36 -8.48 3.93
CA VAL A 85 -8.19 -8.89 3.17
C VAL A 85 -8.39 -10.25 2.52
N ARG A 86 -8.95 -11.23 3.23
CA ARG A 86 -9.14 -12.59 2.68
C ARG A 86 -10.13 -12.63 1.51
N ARG A 87 -11.21 -11.85 1.58
CA ARG A 87 -12.30 -11.90 0.60
C ARG A 87 -12.05 -11.02 -0.61
N PHE A 88 -11.45 -9.86 -0.43
CA PHE A 88 -11.38 -8.85 -1.50
C PHE A 88 -9.98 -8.64 -2.07
N LYS A 89 -8.92 -9.23 -1.49
CA LYS A 89 -7.58 -9.10 -2.03
C LYS A 89 -7.49 -9.73 -3.42
N GLY A 90 -7.02 -8.95 -4.40
CA GLY A 90 -6.89 -9.38 -5.79
C GLY A 90 -8.20 -9.39 -6.57
N THR A 91 -9.28 -8.87 -5.99
CA THR A 91 -10.56 -8.68 -6.69
C THR A 91 -10.66 -7.25 -7.22
N ASP A 92 -11.42 -7.06 -8.30
CA ASP A 92 -11.79 -5.79 -8.92
C ASP A 92 -13.14 -5.26 -8.39
N LEU A 93 -13.70 -5.89 -7.34
CA LEU A 93 -15.05 -5.61 -6.87
C LEU A 93 -15.28 -4.14 -6.49
N PHE A 94 -14.33 -3.54 -5.77
CA PHE A 94 -14.44 -2.13 -5.37
C PHE A 94 -14.41 -1.18 -6.57
N GLU A 95 -13.60 -1.49 -7.58
CA GLU A 95 -13.53 -0.71 -8.82
C GLU A 95 -14.85 -0.81 -9.59
N ARG A 96 -15.43 -2.00 -9.68
CA ARG A 96 -16.74 -2.22 -10.32
C ARG A 96 -17.87 -1.50 -9.60
N ILE A 97 -17.92 -1.57 -8.26
CA ILE A 97 -18.91 -0.84 -7.45
C ILE A 97 -18.75 0.67 -7.65
N PHE A 98 -17.51 1.17 -7.58
CA PHE A 98 -17.25 2.59 -7.77
C PHE A 98 -17.64 3.08 -9.17
N THR A 99 -17.27 2.31 -10.21
CA THR A 99 -17.66 2.61 -11.60
C THR A 99 -19.17 2.67 -11.73
N ARG A 100 -19.89 1.71 -11.13
CA ARG A 100 -21.35 1.72 -11.17
C ARG A 100 -21.95 2.94 -10.46
N ILE A 101 -21.43 3.32 -9.30
CA ILE A 101 -21.88 4.53 -8.58
C ILE A 101 -21.62 5.78 -9.44
N LEU A 102 -20.46 5.85 -10.09
CA LEU A 102 -20.10 6.96 -10.96
C LEU A 102 -21.02 7.05 -12.19
N GLU A 103 -21.34 5.91 -12.82
CA GLU A 103 -22.30 5.83 -13.91
C GLU A 103 -23.68 6.37 -13.51
N GLU A 104 -24.19 5.95 -12.34
CA GLU A 104 -25.47 6.45 -11.80
C GLU A 104 -25.41 7.96 -11.53
N ALA A 105 -24.30 8.44 -10.96
CA ALA A 105 -24.11 9.87 -10.69
C ALA A 105 -24.09 10.69 -11.99
N CYS A 106 -23.44 10.19 -13.04
CA CYS A 106 -23.46 10.81 -14.37
C CYS A 106 -24.87 10.79 -14.97
N HIS A 107 -25.58 9.66 -14.89
CA HIS A 107 -26.94 9.52 -15.43
C HIS A 107 -27.93 10.51 -14.76
N HIS A 108 -27.77 10.75 -13.47
CA HIS A 108 -28.56 11.73 -12.72
C HIS A 108 -28.03 13.18 -12.82
N GLY A 109 -27.00 13.43 -13.62
CA GLY A 109 -26.43 14.77 -13.82
C GLY A 109 -25.72 15.34 -12.58
N LEU A 110 -25.33 14.50 -11.62
CA LEU A 110 -24.56 14.90 -10.43
C LEU A 110 -23.07 15.08 -10.75
N VAL A 111 -22.60 14.46 -11.82
CA VAL A 111 -21.21 14.53 -12.30
C VAL A 111 -21.22 14.90 -13.78
N ASP A 112 -20.49 15.95 -14.13
CA ASP A 112 -20.24 16.33 -15.52
C ASP A 112 -18.90 15.75 -15.98
N PRO A 113 -18.88 14.79 -16.91
CA PRO A 113 -17.65 14.18 -17.41
C PRO A 113 -16.82 15.12 -18.31
N SER A 114 -17.34 16.29 -18.68
CA SER A 114 -16.64 17.21 -19.59
C SER A 114 -15.44 17.91 -18.93
N VAL A 115 -15.39 17.97 -17.59
CA VAL A 115 -14.32 18.67 -16.86
C VAL A 115 -13.49 17.67 -16.05
N LEU A 116 -12.30 17.34 -16.56
CA LEU A 116 -11.36 16.46 -15.88
C LEU A 116 -10.46 17.27 -14.92
N TYR A 117 -10.72 17.18 -13.62
CA TYR A 117 -9.81 17.69 -12.59
C TYR A 117 -8.80 16.61 -12.17
N ILE A 118 -7.53 16.83 -12.50
CA ILE A 118 -6.41 16.02 -12.00
C ILE A 118 -5.73 16.79 -10.87
N ASP A 119 -6.01 16.44 -9.62
CA ASP A 119 -5.25 16.97 -8.48
C ASP A 119 -3.92 16.21 -8.36
N SER A 120 -2.83 16.83 -8.85
CA SER A 120 -1.48 16.28 -8.76
C SER A 120 -0.96 16.36 -7.32
N THR A 121 -1.39 15.44 -6.47
CA THR A 121 -0.76 15.24 -5.16
C THR A 121 0.67 14.70 -5.35
N HIS A 122 1.67 15.47 -4.89
CA HIS A 122 3.07 15.08 -4.97
C HIS A 122 3.37 13.96 -3.96
N VAL A 123 3.26 12.70 -4.40
CA VAL A 123 3.72 11.55 -3.62
C VAL A 123 5.24 11.57 -3.58
N LYS A 124 5.82 11.89 -2.41
CA LYS A 124 7.27 11.79 -2.19
C LYS A 124 7.69 10.33 -2.34
N ALA A 125 8.51 10.05 -3.35
CA ALA A 125 9.10 8.72 -3.52
C ALA A 125 9.88 8.32 -2.26
N ASN A 126 9.65 7.11 -1.74
CA ASN A 126 10.46 6.49 -0.69
C ASN A 126 11.78 5.98 -1.29
N ALA A 127 12.58 6.92 -1.82
CA ALA A 127 13.86 6.66 -2.44
C ALA A 127 14.96 6.95 -1.42
N ASN A 128 15.72 5.93 -1.02
CA ASN A 128 16.91 6.12 -0.22
C ASN A 128 18.01 6.80 -1.05
N LYS A 129 18.13 8.12 -0.92
CA LYS A 129 19.12 8.96 -1.63
C LYS A 129 20.58 8.67 -1.24
N ARG A 130 20.84 7.81 -0.25
CA ARG A 130 22.18 7.49 0.28
C ARG A 130 22.82 6.23 -0.31
N LYS A 131 22.17 5.56 -1.27
CA LYS A 131 22.79 4.42 -1.98
C LYS A 131 23.51 4.90 -3.24
N TYR A 132 24.84 4.81 -3.23
CA TYR A 132 25.72 5.07 -4.37
C TYR A 132 26.74 3.94 -4.49
N LEU A 133 27.08 3.57 -5.72
CA LEU A 133 28.21 2.70 -6.02
C LEU A 133 29.41 3.58 -6.38
N LYS A 134 30.53 3.36 -5.71
CA LYS A 134 31.79 4.00 -6.07
C LYS A 134 32.39 3.24 -7.25
N ARG A 135 32.65 3.93 -8.36
CA ARG A 135 33.31 3.34 -9.53
C ARG A 135 34.53 4.17 -9.86
N LEU A 136 35.67 3.50 -10.06
CA LEU A 136 36.85 4.08 -10.68
C LEU A 136 36.56 4.19 -12.18
N VAL A 137 36.56 5.42 -12.70
CA VAL A 137 36.33 5.67 -14.12
C VAL A 137 37.60 6.30 -14.69
N GLN A 138 38.04 5.79 -15.84
CA GLN A 138 39.11 6.39 -16.63
C GLN A 138 38.53 7.62 -17.34
N GLU A 139 39.16 8.79 -17.18
CA GLU A 139 38.60 10.05 -17.64
C GLU A 139 38.69 10.20 -19.18
N GLU A 140 37.71 9.68 -19.92
CA GLU A 140 37.55 9.96 -21.36
C GLU A 140 37.19 11.44 -21.65
N GLY A 141 36.68 12.16 -20.64
CA GLY A 141 36.23 13.56 -20.75
C GLY A 141 37.35 14.62 -20.82
N LYS A 142 38.62 14.22 -20.95
CA LYS A 142 39.77 15.14 -20.90
C LYS A 142 40.07 15.86 -22.21
N LYS A 143 39.71 15.27 -23.35
CA LYS A 143 40.09 15.82 -24.67
C LYS A 143 39.52 17.23 -24.91
N TYR A 144 38.26 17.45 -24.52
CA TYR A 144 37.62 18.76 -24.72
C TYR A 144 38.20 19.83 -23.78
N GLN A 145 38.59 19.44 -22.57
CA GLN A 145 39.17 20.34 -21.58
C GLN A 145 40.61 20.73 -21.94
N GLU A 146 41.37 19.81 -22.53
CA GLU A 146 42.71 20.08 -23.07
C GLU A 146 42.66 21.08 -24.24
N LEU A 147 41.71 20.92 -25.17
CA LEU A 147 41.52 21.86 -26.29
C LEU A 147 41.14 23.27 -25.80
N LEU A 148 40.24 23.38 -24.82
CA LEU A 148 39.86 24.67 -24.21
C LEU A 148 41.05 25.34 -23.51
N GLU A 149 41.86 24.57 -22.79
CA GLU A 149 43.04 25.11 -22.11
C GLU A 149 44.12 25.57 -23.10
N GLU A 150 44.21 24.93 -24.28
CA GLU A 150 45.09 25.35 -25.37
C GLU A 150 44.60 26.65 -26.02
N GLU A 151 43.31 26.78 -26.33
CA GLU A 151 42.70 27.99 -26.89
C GLU A 151 42.85 29.18 -25.93
N ILE A 152 42.57 28.99 -24.64
CA ILE A 152 42.77 30.01 -23.60
C ILE A 152 44.24 30.44 -23.52
N ASN A 153 45.18 29.53 -23.69
CA ASN A 153 46.60 29.87 -23.65
C ASN A 153 47.04 30.65 -24.90
N GLN A 154 46.48 30.36 -26.08
CA GLN A 154 46.72 31.13 -27.29
C GLN A 154 46.28 32.59 -27.12
N ASP A 155 45.08 32.81 -26.58
CA ASP A 155 44.56 34.15 -26.26
C ASP A 155 45.44 34.88 -25.24
N ARG A 156 45.91 34.18 -24.20
CA ARG A 156 46.82 34.79 -23.19
C ARG A 156 48.12 35.26 -23.82
N VAL A 157 48.70 34.47 -24.73
CA VAL A 157 49.93 34.84 -25.44
C VAL A 157 49.69 36.03 -26.37
N ALA A 158 48.55 36.05 -27.09
CA ALA A 158 48.16 37.19 -27.92
C ALA A 158 48.02 38.49 -27.09
N HIS A 159 47.59 38.37 -25.83
CA HIS A 159 47.52 39.48 -24.89
C HIS A 159 48.78 39.69 -24.03
N GLY A 160 49.92 39.09 -24.40
CA GLY A 160 51.23 39.27 -23.75
C GLY A 160 51.35 38.66 -22.34
N LYS A 161 50.41 37.79 -21.95
CA LYS A 161 50.38 37.10 -20.66
C LYS A 161 51.01 35.71 -20.78
N LYS A 162 51.67 35.26 -19.71
CA LYS A 162 52.27 33.92 -19.66
C LYS A 162 51.19 32.82 -19.70
N PRO A 163 51.45 31.69 -20.38
CA PRO A 163 50.53 30.55 -20.43
C PRO A 163 50.36 29.92 -19.05
N LEU A 164 49.21 29.29 -18.84
CA LEU A 164 48.87 28.63 -17.58
C LEU A 164 49.69 27.33 -17.41
N PRO A 165 50.21 27.04 -16.20
CA PRO A 165 50.96 25.82 -15.95
C PRO A 165 50.03 24.59 -16.02
N LYS A 166 50.44 23.55 -16.78
CA LYS A 166 49.72 22.28 -16.86
C LYS A 166 49.72 21.59 -15.50
N LYS A 167 48.54 21.32 -14.94
CA LYS A 167 48.40 20.61 -13.65
C LYS A 167 48.43 19.11 -13.90
N PHE A 168 49.45 18.42 -13.40
CA PHE A 168 49.44 16.94 -13.39
C PHE A 168 48.39 16.46 -12.40
N LYS A 169 47.33 15.79 -12.89
CA LYS A 169 46.28 15.20 -12.05
C LYS A 169 46.17 13.71 -12.32
N ALA A 170 46.01 12.94 -11.25
CA ALA A 170 45.92 11.49 -11.28
C ALA A 170 44.89 10.98 -12.31
N VAL A 171 45.24 9.90 -13.02
CA VAL A 171 44.50 9.31 -14.14
C VAL A 171 43.15 8.70 -13.72
N TRP A 172 42.98 8.47 -12.42
CA TRP A 172 41.82 7.79 -11.85
C TRP A 172 41.06 8.72 -10.91
N LYS A 173 39.75 8.86 -11.15
CA LYS A 173 38.83 9.59 -10.27
C LYS A 173 37.77 8.66 -9.74
N GLU A 174 37.58 8.67 -8.41
CA GLU A 174 36.50 7.93 -7.77
C GLU A 174 35.19 8.72 -7.96
N VAL A 175 34.23 8.17 -8.70
CA VAL A 175 32.94 8.81 -8.96
C VAL A 175 31.83 8.03 -8.26
N LYS A 176 31.00 8.73 -7.49
CA LYS A 176 29.76 8.18 -6.92
C LYS A 176 28.72 8.11 -8.03
N LYS A 177 28.31 6.91 -8.44
CA LYS A 177 27.20 6.71 -9.39
C LYS A 177 26.00 6.10 -8.68
N THR A 178 24.81 6.57 -9.03
CA THR A 178 23.56 5.97 -8.57
C THR A 178 23.47 4.54 -9.11
N PRO A 179 23.15 3.53 -8.28
CA PRO A 179 22.96 2.17 -8.76
C PRO A 179 21.80 2.13 -9.77
N PRO A 180 21.91 1.33 -10.84
CA PRO A 180 20.80 1.14 -11.76
C PRO A 180 19.60 0.57 -11.02
N ILE A 181 18.40 1.02 -11.40
CA ILE A 181 17.14 0.51 -10.86
C ILE A 181 17.09 -0.99 -11.19
N ARG A 182 17.10 -1.85 -10.17
CA ARG A 182 16.81 -3.28 -10.36
C ARG A 182 15.38 -3.37 -10.90
N LYS A 183 15.21 -3.70 -12.18
CA LYS A 183 13.91 -4.18 -12.67
C LYS A 183 13.56 -5.39 -11.80
N ALA A 184 12.42 -5.35 -11.12
CA ALA A 184 11.92 -6.52 -10.42
C ALA A 184 11.88 -7.66 -11.43
N ALA A 185 12.58 -8.76 -11.15
CA ALA A 185 12.39 -9.98 -11.91
C ALA A 185 10.90 -10.29 -11.84
N GLY A 186 10.24 -10.32 -13.01
CA GLY A 186 8.83 -10.64 -13.08
C GLY A 186 8.58 -11.94 -12.33
N LEU A 187 7.58 -11.95 -11.47
CA LEU A 187 7.01 -13.20 -11.01
C LEU A 187 6.62 -13.96 -12.29
N SER A 188 7.26 -15.11 -12.51
CA SER A 188 6.79 -16.09 -13.47
C SER A 188 5.35 -16.42 -13.10
N LYS A 189 4.41 -16.02 -13.94
CA LYS A 189 3.05 -16.56 -13.90
C LYS A 189 3.19 -18.04 -14.29
N THR A 190 3.05 -18.91 -13.30
CA THR A 190 2.58 -20.29 -13.47
C THR A 190 1.14 -20.33 -13.01
#